data_AF-A0A538EJC3-F1
#
_entry.id   AF-A0A538EJC3-F1
#
_cell.length_a   1.000
_cell.length_b   1.000
_cell.length_c   1.000
_cell.angle_alpha   90.00
_cell.angle_beta   90.00
_cell.angle_gamma   90.00
#
_symmetry.space_group_name_H-M   'P 1'
#
loop_
_entity.id
_entity.type
_entity.pdbx_description
1 polymer ?
#
loop_
_entity_poly.entity_id
_entity_poly.type
_entity_poly.pdbx_seq_one_letter_code
_entity_poly.pdbx_strand_id
1 'polypeptide(L)'
;MQKSAPGRLDPNPNSINMANVGDLPTLLDQLAATTHLIPAGLPVYLTESGWETFPPDPVHGIPLALQGGYMNIADRLAYDQPRVVAQTQFVFRDVRPVARYRGRRSRLAQYWATWQSGIEFANGRQKPAFTAYAMPLDIYPVSGPTSDGGRDVRAWGQLRFLPPGQNGQVQFQFRGAGSRQWNNAGGPMTVPGPAPFYDLRLHASAPGVWRAVTYSPGFPVVSREISVSF
;
A
#
# COMPACT_ATOMS: atom_id res chain seq x y z
N MET A 1 11.01 1.70 11.74
CA MET A 1 9.86 1.58 10.81
C MET A 1 8.85 0.56 11.32
N GLN A 2 7.65 0.54 10.73
CA GLN A 2 6.59 -0.37 11.14
C GLN A 2 6.96 -1.83 10.81
N LYS A 3 6.65 -2.74 11.73
CA LYS A 3 6.83 -4.20 11.57
C LYS A 3 5.51 -4.94 11.40
N SER A 4 4.42 -4.33 11.88
CA SER A 4 3.07 -4.89 11.80
C SER A 4 2.44 -4.61 10.44
N ALA A 5 1.39 -5.38 10.13
CA ALA A 5 0.49 -5.03 9.02
C ALA A 5 -0.11 -3.62 9.27
N PRO A 6 -0.36 -2.83 8.22
CA PRO A 6 -0.80 -1.44 8.40
C PRO A 6 -2.16 -1.32 9.09
N GLY A 7 -3.05 -2.31 8.94
CA GLY A 7 -4.34 -2.36 9.65
C GLY A 7 -4.25 -2.87 11.10
N ARG A 8 -3.06 -3.18 11.61
CA ARG A 8 -2.88 -3.65 12.99
C ARG A 8 -2.46 -2.48 13.89
N LEU A 9 -3.26 -2.24 14.93
CA LEU A 9 -2.96 -1.25 15.96
C LEU A 9 -1.64 -1.58 16.67
N ASP A 10 -0.90 -0.54 17.00
CA ASP A 10 0.24 -0.62 17.89
C ASP A 10 -0.25 -0.93 19.31
N PRO A 11 0.36 -1.87 20.06
CA PRO A 11 -0.03 -2.13 21.44
C PRO A 11 0.23 -0.96 22.39
N ASN A 12 1.09 0.00 22.01
CA ASN A 12 1.28 1.22 22.79
C ASN A 12 0.09 2.18 22.58
N PRO A 13 -0.70 2.49 23.62
CA PRO A 13 -1.89 3.35 23.49
C PRO A 13 -1.56 4.80 23.10
N ASN A 14 -0.30 5.22 23.23
CA ASN A 14 0.15 6.57 22.86
C ASN A 14 0.73 6.62 21.43
N SER A 15 0.59 5.55 20.64
CA SER A 15 1.09 5.47 19.27
C SER A 15 -0.05 5.75 18.29
N ILE A 16 0.22 6.59 17.29
CA ILE A 16 -0.60 6.70 16.09
C ILE A 16 0.17 6.03 14.95
N ASN A 17 -0.44 5.01 14.36
CA ASN A 17 0.09 4.28 13.22
C ASN A 17 -0.96 4.25 12.09
N MET A 18 -0.73 3.45 11.04
CA MET A 18 -1.65 3.43 9.90
C MET A 18 -3.05 2.91 10.26
N ALA A 19 -3.20 2.09 11.29
CA ALA A 19 -4.48 1.49 11.66
C ALA A 19 -5.43 2.51 12.29
N ASN A 20 -4.88 3.57 12.90
CA ASN A 20 -5.63 4.66 13.52
C ASN A 20 -5.18 6.04 13.00
N VAL A 21 -4.77 6.12 11.73
CA VAL A 21 -4.24 7.35 11.12
C VAL A 21 -5.21 8.55 11.19
N GLY A 22 -6.52 8.29 11.29
CA GLY A 22 -7.56 9.32 11.49
C GLY A 22 -7.49 10.03 12.85
N ASP A 23 -6.80 9.46 13.84
CA ASP A 23 -6.61 10.06 15.16
C ASP A 23 -5.64 11.25 15.10
N LEU A 24 -4.69 11.25 14.15
CA LEU A 24 -3.69 12.33 14.03
C LEU A 24 -4.32 13.70 13.73
N PRO A 25 -5.17 13.84 12.70
CA PRO A 25 -5.87 15.10 12.49
C PRO A 25 -6.72 15.55 13.71
N THR A 26 -7.37 14.60 14.39
CA THR A 26 -8.16 14.88 15.60
C THR A 26 -7.28 15.42 16.74
N LEU A 27 -6.13 14.80 16.96
CA LEU A 27 -5.14 15.25 17.95
C LEU A 27 -4.61 16.65 17.60
N LEU A 28 -4.33 16.93 16.33
CA LEU A 28 -3.87 18.26 15.89
C LEU A 28 -4.92 19.34 16.16
N ASP A 29 -6.21 19.06 15.96
CA ASP A 29 -7.27 20.04 16.31
C ASP A 29 -7.39 20.27 17.80
N GLN A 30 -7.23 19.22 18.62
CA GLN A 30 -7.21 19.36 20.07
C GLN A 30 -6.03 20.24 20.53
N LEU A 31 -4.85 20.05 19.93
CA LEU A 31 -3.68 20.89 20.20
C LEU A 31 -3.91 22.33 19.72
N ALA A 32 -4.52 22.55 18.56
CA ALA A 32 -4.88 23.87 18.07
C ALA A 32 -5.83 24.60 19.05
N ALA A 33 -6.84 23.88 19.55
CA ALA A 33 -7.84 24.43 20.47
C ALA A 33 -7.29 24.73 21.87
N THR A 34 -6.30 23.96 22.34
CA THR A 34 -5.77 24.08 23.71
C THR A 34 -4.52 24.94 23.81
N THR A 35 -3.63 24.87 22.82
CA THR A 35 -2.32 25.56 22.85
C THR A 35 -2.32 26.85 22.04
N HIS A 36 -3.20 26.96 21.04
CA HIS A 36 -3.20 28.04 20.05
C HIS A 36 -1.88 28.22 19.27
N LEU A 37 -0.99 27.21 19.28
CA LEU A 37 0.31 27.27 18.59
C LEU A 37 0.21 26.89 17.10
N ILE A 38 -0.86 26.21 16.71
CA ILE A 38 -1.13 25.80 15.33
C ILE A 38 -2.57 26.13 14.96
N PRO A 39 -2.87 26.39 13.68
CA PRO A 39 -4.25 26.48 13.20
C PRO A 39 -4.99 25.15 13.36
N ALA A 40 -6.31 25.21 13.54
CA ALA A 40 -7.17 24.04 13.43
C ALA A 40 -7.40 23.68 11.96
N GLY A 41 -7.79 22.42 11.69
CA GLY A 41 -8.18 21.99 10.35
C GLY A 41 -7.02 21.85 9.36
N LEU A 42 -5.78 21.77 9.84
CA LEU A 42 -4.61 21.61 8.96
C LEU A 42 -4.70 20.33 8.12
N PRO A 43 -4.28 20.38 6.83
CA PRO A 43 -4.07 19.18 6.05
C PRO A 43 -2.86 18.40 6.59
N VAL A 44 -2.93 17.08 6.49
CA VAL A 44 -1.89 16.15 6.94
C VAL A 44 -1.16 15.57 5.73
N TYR A 45 0.17 15.72 5.76
CA TYR A 45 1.09 15.12 4.79
C TYR A 45 1.90 14.03 5.50
N LEU A 46 1.71 12.78 5.11
CA LEU A 46 2.49 11.65 5.63
C LEU A 46 3.77 11.52 4.81
N THR A 47 4.81 12.26 5.22
CA THR A 47 6.04 12.43 4.43
C THR A 47 6.95 11.21 4.42
N GLU A 48 6.77 10.27 5.35
CA GLU A 48 7.59 9.06 5.45
C GLU A 48 6.77 7.86 5.90
N SER A 49 6.53 6.93 4.97
CA SER A 49 5.91 5.63 5.26
C SER A 49 6.72 4.52 4.60
N GLY A 50 6.88 3.38 5.28
CA GLY A 50 7.63 2.26 4.70
C GLY A 50 7.82 1.09 5.65
N TRP A 51 7.98 -0.09 5.05
CA TRP A 51 8.29 -1.34 5.73
C TRP A 51 9.63 -1.87 5.25
N GLU A 52 10.52 -2.11 6.20
CA GLU A 52 11.82 -2.73 5.94
C GLU A 52 11.65 -4.19 5.58
N THR A 53 12.53 -4.75 4.73
CA THR A 53 12.36 -6.11 4.22
C THR A 53 13.46 -7.08 4.65
N PHE A 54 13.05 -8.33 4.84
CA PHE A 54 13.89 -9.51 4.96
C PHE A 54 13.68 -10.41 3.72
N PRO A 55 14.71 -10.69 2.92
CA PRO A 55 16.00 -9.99 2.87
C PRO A 55 15.86 -8.49 2.48
N PRO A 56 16.86 -7.63 2.77
CA PRO A 56 18.18 -8.03 3.27
C PRO A 56 18.34 -7.97 4.80
N ASP A 57 17.48 -7.25 5.55
CA ASP A 57 17.62 -7.11 7.00
C ASP A 57 16.89 -8.22 7.77
N PRO A 58 17.59 -9.18 8.42
CA PRO A 58 16.98 -10.22 9.23
C PRO A 58 16.56 -9.77 10.64
N VAL A 59 16.82 -8.52 11.02
CA VAL A 59 16.59 -7.99 12.37
C VAL A 59 15.27 -7.23 12.44
N HIS A 60 15.00 -6.35 11.46
CA HIS A 60 13.79 -5.53 11.45
C HIS A 60 12.85 -5.82 10.29
N GLY A 61 13.32 -6.54 9.26
CA GLY A 61 12.58 -6.73 8.02
C GLY A 61 11.38 -7.65 8.12
N ILE A 62 10.27 -7.26 7.49
CA ILE A 62 9.15 -8.15 7.18
C ILE A 62 9.50 -9.02 5.96
N PRO A 63 8.85 -10.18 5.75
CA PRO A 63 9.03 -10.94 4.52
C PRO A 63 8.88 -10.08 3.26
N LEU A 64 9.84 -10.17 2.35
CA LEU A 64 9.90 -9.36 1.12
C LEU A 64 8.58 -9.34 0.32
N ALA A 65 7.85 -10.47 0.28
CA ALA A 65 6.59 -10.60 -0.43
C ALA A 65 5.42 -9.78 0.16
N LEU A 66 5.51 -9.39 1.44
CA LEU A 66 4.46 -8.62 2.12
C LEU A 66 4.57 -7.11 1.86
N GLN A 67 5.77 -6.60 1.57
CA GLN A 67 6.07 -5.17 1.47
C GLN A 67 5.09 -4.42 0.56
N GLY A 68 4.90 -4.91 -0.67
CA GLY A 68 4.00 -4.26 -1.62
C GLY A 68 2.53 -4.28 -1.20
N GLY A 69 2.12 -5.21 -0.33
CA GLY A 69 0.73 -5.30 0.14
C GLY A 69 0.47 -4.36 1.28
N TYR A 70 1.43 -4.31 2.21
CA TYR A 70 1.37 -3.38 3.32
C TYR A 70 1.40 -1.93 2.82
N MET A 71 2.25 -1.62 1.84
CA MET A 71 2.27 -0.31 1.21
C MET A 71 0.89 0.06 0.60
N ASN A 72 0.29 -0.82 -0.21
CA ASN A 72 -1.00 -0.52 -0.83
C ASN A 72 -2.14 -0.38 0.19
N ILE A 73 -2.17 -1.22 1.22
CA ILE A 73 -3.13 -1.12 2.33
C ILE A 73 -2.95 0.21 3.07
N ALA A 74 -1.72 0.62 3.31
CA ALA A 74 -1.42 1.91 3.94
C ALA A 74 -1.85 3.09 3.07
N ASP A 75 -1.57 3.03 1.77
CA ASP A 75 -2.01 4.06 0.82
C ASP A 75 -3.53 4.20 0.80
N ARG A 76 -4.25 3.08 0.84
CA ARG A 76 -5.71 3.06 0.94
C ARG A 76 -6.21 3.63 2.27
N LEU A 77 -5.60 3.25 3.39
CA LEU A 77 -5.94 3.77 4.72
C LEU A 77 -5.74 5.29 4.81
N ALA A 78 -4.68 5.82 4.20
CA ALA A 78 -4.43 7.25 4.07
C ALA A 78 -5.49 7.91 3.17
N TYR A 79 -5.78 7.34 2.00
CA TYR A 79 -6.81 7.83 1.08
C TYR A 79 -8.20 7.93 1.73
N ASP A 80 -8.55 6.97 2.58
CA ASP A 80 -9.84 6.97 3.30
C ASP A 80 -9.93 8.10 4.35
N GLN A 81 -8.84 8.82 4.68
CA GLN A 81 -8.88 9.95 5.62
C GLN A 81 -9.05 11.29 4.92
N PRO A 82 -10.15 12.04 5.17
CA PRO A 82 -10.42 13.31 4.46
C PRO A 82 -9.36 14.40 4.59
N ARG A 83 -8.56 14.37 5.66
CA ARG A 83 -7.49 15.36 5.91
C ARG A 83 -6.10 14.88 5.57
N VAL A 84 -5.91 13.62 5.19
CA VAL A 84 -4.62 13.15 4.69
C VAL A 84 -4.57 13.42 3.19
N VAL A 85 -3.79 14.41 2.79
CA VAL A 85 -3.74 14.88 1.39
C VAL A 85 -2.57 14.29 0.60
N ALA A 86 -1.60 13.70 1.29
CA ALA A 86 -0.48 13.01 0.68
C ALA A 86 0.10 11.93 1.61
N GLN A 87 0.60 10.85 0.99
CA GLN A 87 1.45 9.85 1.62
C GLN A 87 2.61 9.53 0.69
N THR A 88 3.82 9.44 1.24
CA THR A 88 5.03 9.15 0.47
C THR A 88 5.75 7.90 1.00
N GLN A 89 6.24 7.10 0.05
CA GLN A 89 7.08 5.93 0.27
C GLN A 89 8.50 6.39 0.63
N PHE A 90 8.98 5.99 1.80
CA PHE A 90 10.32 6.22 2.28
C PHE A 90 11.03 4.88 2.49
N VAL A 91 12.07 4.52 1.74
CA VAL A 91 12.78 5.27 0.68
C VAL A 91 12.52 4.68 -0.71
N PHE A 92 13.07 5.29 -1.76
CA PHE A 92 13.07 4.70 -3.11
C PHE A 92 14.02 3.50 -3.19
N ARG A 93 15.24 3.64 -2.69
CA ARG A 93 16.29 2.61 -2.71
C ARG A 93 16.82 2.35 -1.31
N ASP A 94 16.97 1.07 -0.94
CA ASP A 94 17.54 0.71 0.37
C ASP A 94 18.86 1.43 0.62
N VAL A 95 19.01 1.91 1.84
CA VAL A 95 20.28 2.47 2.32
C VAL A 95 21.24 1.33 2.60
N ARG A 96 22.52 1.49 2.25
CA ARG A 96 23.54 0.47 2.51
C ARG A 96 23.73 0.31 4.03
N PRO A 97 23.85 -0.94 4.53
CA PRO A 97 24.13 -1.19 5.95
C PRO A 97 25.39 -0.50 6.45
N VAL A 98 25.49 -0.30 7.76
CA VAL A 98 26.61 0.37 8.42
C VAL A 98 27.87 -0.49 8.33
N ALA A 99 28.75 -0.19 7.37
CA ALA A 99 29.88 -1.02 6.96
C ALA A 99 30.82 -1.44 8.10
N ARG A 100 31.04 -0.58 9.12
CA ARG A 100 31.93 -0.87 10.26
C ARG A 100 31.51 -2.09 11.09
N TYR A 101 30.25 -2.51 11.01
CA TYR A 101 29.72 -3.69 11.72
C TYR A 101 29.62 -4.94 10.84
N ARG A 102 30.08 -4.87 9.59
CA ARG A 102 30.02 -6.00 8.65
C ARG A 102 30.69 -7.25 9.23
N GLY A 103 30.04 -8.40 9.08
CA GLY A 103 30.53 -9.71 9.54
C GLY A 103 30.47 -9.92 11.06
N ARG A 104 30.04 -8.92 11.84
CA ARG A 104 29.99 -9.01 13.30
C ARG A 104 28.59 -9.49 13.74
N ARG A 105 28.43 -10.80 13.94
CA ARG A 105 27.14 -11.41 14.35
C ARG A 105 26.52 -10.77 15.60
N SER A 106 27.34 -10.44 16.60
CA SER A 106 26.90 -9.75 17.83
C SER A 106 26.50 -8.29 17.61
N ARG A 107 26.69 -7.75 16.41
CA ARG A 107 26.37 -6.37 16.02
C ARG A 107 25.40 -6.28 14.85
N LEU A 108 24.60 -7.31 14.60
CA LEU A 108 23.65 -7.34 13.47
C LEU A 108 22.67 -6.17 13.51
N ALA A 109 22.10 -5.85 14.68
CA ALA A 109 21.19 -4.71 14.81
C ALA A 109 21.87 -3.38 14.42
N GLN A 110 23.14 -3.18 14.78
CA GLN A 110 23.88 -1.98 14.41
C GLN A 110 24.32 -1.98 12.94
N TYR A 111 24.57 -3.16 12.37
CA TYR A 111 24.85 -3.29 10.94
C TYR A 111 23.63 -2.85 10.11
N TRP A 112 22.42 -3.26 10.53
CA TRP A 112 21.16 -2.92 9.87
C TRP A 112 20.47 -1.67 10.44
N ALA A 113 21.17 -0.82 11.21
CA ALA A 113 20.63 0.44 11.72
C ALA A 113 20.58 1.54 10.64
N THR A 114 19.91 1.23 9.53
CA THR A 114 19.70 2.09 8.35
C THR A 114 18.26 1.86 7.85
N TRP A 115 17.97 2.03 6.56
CA TRP A 115 16.62 1.87 6.02
C TRP A 115 16.58 0.85 4.88
N GLN A 116 15.98 -0.31 5.16
CA GLN A 116 15.80 -1.40 4.19
C GLN A 116 14.36 -1.45 3.62
N SER A 117 13.70 -0.30 3.58
CA SER A 117 12.31 -0.13 3.10
C SER A 117 12.19 0.30 1.65
N GLY A 118 13.29 0.43 0.93
CA GLY A 118 13.33 0.77 -0.49
C GLY A 118 12.38 -0.07 -1.33
N ILE A 119 11.82 0.50 -2.40
CA ILE A 119 11.21 -0.29 -3.48
C ILE A 119 12.27 -0.87 -4.44
N GLU A 120 13.51 -0.40 -4.32
CA GLU A 120 14.73 -1.03 -4.83
C GLU A 120 15.63 -1.52 -3.70
N PHE A 121 16.32 -2.62 -3.93
CA PHE A 121 17.47 -3.02 -3.12
C PHE A 121 18.62 -2.02 -3.26
N ALA A 122 19.58 -2.03 -2.33
CA ALA A 122 20.71 -1.09 -2.31
C ALA A 122 21.64 -1.18 -3.55
N ASN A 123 21.51 -2.24 -4.35
CA ASN A 123 22.21 -2.43 -5.63
C ASN A 123 21.40 -1.92 -6.84
N GLY A 124 20.24 -1.30 -6.64
CA GLY A 124 19.36 -0.80 -7.69
C GLY A 124 18.42 -1.84 -8.30
N ARG A 125 18.48 -3.12 -7.88
CA ARG A 125 17.52 -4.13 -8.33
C ARG A 125 16.15 -3.84 -7.73
N GLN A 126 15.11 -3.82 -8.55
CA GLN A 126 13.74 -3.66 -8.08
C GLN A 126 13.33 -4.77 -7.11
N LYS A 127 12.59 -4.40 -6.06
CA LYS A 127 11.89 -5.36 -5.18
C LYS A 127 10.52 -5.67 -5.78
N PRO A 128 9.85 -6.76 -5.35
CA PRO A 128 8.45 -7.02 -5.72
C PRO A 128 7.50 -5.83 -5.45
N ALA A 129 7.81 -5.00 -4.45
CA ALA A 129 7.03 -3.80 -4.15
C ALA A 129 7.09 -2.70 -5.22
N PHE A 130 8.07 -2.73 -6.16
CA PHE A 130 8.20 -1.70 -7.20
C PHE A 130 6.93 -1.59 -8.06
N THR A 131 6.41 -2.73 -8.54
CA THR A 131 5.18 -2.76 -9.33
C THR A 131 3.97 -2.36 -8.48
N ALA A 132 3.93 -2.75 -7.21
CA ALA A 132 2.88 -2.33 -6.30
C ALA A 132 2.90 -0.81 -6.06
N TYR A 133 4.08 -0.18 -6.07
CA TYR A 133 4.19 1.27 -5.96
C TYR A 133 3.67 1.96 -7.22
N ALA A 134 4.01 1.47 -8.40
CA ALA A 134 3.60 2.07 -9.68
C ALA A 134 2.08 1.96 -9.92
N MET A 135 1.48 0.83 -9.54
CA MET A 135 0.05 0.57 -9.68
C MET A 135 -0.48 -0.13 -8.41
N PRO A 136 -0.73 0.64 -7.33
CA PRO A 136 -1.27 0.08 -6.11
C PRO A 136 -2.64 -0.53 -6.36
N LEU A 137 -2.86 -1.68 -5.74
CA LEU A 137 -4.14 -2.36 -5.67
C LEU A 137 -4.32 -2.89 -4.25
N ASP A 138 -5.49 -2.63 -3.69
CA ASP A 138 -6.02 -3.29 -2.51
C ASP A 138 -7.45 -3.75 -2.80
N ILE A 139 -7.80 -4.96 -2.35
CA ILE A 139 -9.15 -5.53 -2.51
C ILE A 139 -9.54 -6.15 -1.18
N TYR A 140 -10.66 -5.69 -0.62
CA TYR A 140 -11.12 -6.15 0.69
C TYR A 140 -12.65 -6.32 0.74
N PRO A 141 -13.15 -7.28 1.53
CA PRO A 141 -14.59 -7.45 1.76
C PRO A 141 -15.26 -6.18 2.30
N VAL A 142 -16.45 -5.88 1.80
CA VAL A 142 -17.29 -4.78 2.31
C VAL A 142 -18.67 -5.22 2.77
N SER A 143 -19.01 -6.50 2.59
CA SER A 143 -20.24 -7.11 3.07
C SER A 143 -19.99 -8.55 3.55
N GLY A 144 -21.01 -9.12 4.21
CA GLY A 144 -21.11 -10.56 4.42
C GLY A 144 -21.31 -11.33 3.11
N PRO A 145 -21.50 -12.65 3.17
CA PRO A 145 -21.84 -13.44 1.98
C PRO A 145 -23.10 -12.89 1.29
N THR A 146 -23.08 -12.85 -0.03
CA THR A 146 -24.24 -12.51 -0.86
C THR A 146 -25.16 -13.72 -1.03
N SER A 147 -26.37 -13.52 -1.57
CA SER A 147 -27.38 -14.59 -1.71
C SER A 147 -26.96 -15.74 -2.62
N ASP A 148 -26.04 -15.49 -3.55
CA ASP A 148 -25.44 -16.49 -4.44
C ASP A 148 -24.20 -17.17 -3.82
N GLY A 149 -23.91 -16.91 -2.55
CA GLY A 149 -22.74 -17.43 -1.85
C GLY A 149 -21.43 -16.71 -2.18
N GLY A 150 -21.49 -15.65 -3.00
CA GLY A 150 -20.36 -14.76 -3.31
C GLY A 150 -20.07 -13.75 -2.19
N ARG A 151 -19.32 -12.71 -2.53
CA ARG A 151 -18.98 -11.61 -1.63
C ARG A 151 -18.76 -10.31 -2.40
N ASP A 152 -19.30 -9.21 -1.88
CA ASP A 152 -18.93 -7.90 -2.41
C ASP A 152 -17.61 -7.44 -1.79
N VAL A 153 -16.73 -6.94 -2.66
CA VAL A 153 -15.42 -6.41 -2.29
C VAL A 153 -15.30 -4.97 -2.80
N ARG A 154 -14.53 -4.15 -2.10
CA ARG A 154 -14.09 -2.85 -2.60
C ARG A 154 -12.70 -3.01 -3.16
N ALA A 155 -12.51 -2.56 -4.40
CA ALA A 155 -11.24 -2.47 -5.06
C ALA A 155 -10.79 -1.02 -5.06
N TRP A 156 -9.61 -0.77 -4.52
CA TRP A 156 -9.00 0.55 -4.46
C TRP A 156 -7.61 0.52 -5.10
N GLY A 157 -7.22 1.60 -5.74
CA GLY A 157 -5.87 1.77 -6.25
C GLY A 157 -5.67 3.05 -7.02
N GLN A 158 -4.53 3.14 -7.71
CA GLN A 158 -4.11 4.37 -8.41
C GLN A 158 -3.27 4.04 -9.64
N LEU A 159 -3.40 4.83 -10.70
CA LEU A 159 -2.52 4.80 -11.87
C LEU A 159 -1.45 5.90 -11.69
N ARG A 160 -0.47 5.68 -10.80
CA ARG A 160 0.52 6.71 -10.40
C ARG A 160 1.39 7.25 -11.53
N PHE A 161 1.54 6.47 -12.59
CA PHE A 161 2.34 6.82 -13.76
C PHE A 161 1.59 7.73 -14.76
N LEU A 162 0.30 7.98 -14.57
CA LEU A 162 -0.43 8.90 -15.43
C LEU A 162 -0.09 10.35 -15.08
N PRO A 163 0.16 11.21 -16.10
CA PRO A 163 0.23 12.65 -15.91
C PRO A 163 -1.02 13.20 -15.21
N PRO A 164 -0.87 14.22 -14.35
CA PRO A 164 -2.01 14.90 -13.75
C PRO A 164 -3.02 15.38 -14.82
N GLY A 165 -4.31 15.10 -14.59
CA GLY A 165 -5.39 15.47 -15.50
C GLY A 165 -5.64 14.50 -16.65
N GLN A 166 -4.80 13.48 -16.86
CA GLN A 166 -5.01 12.48 -17.91
C GLN A 166 -5.89 11.32 -17.43
N ASN A 167 -6.99 11.06 -18.15
CA ASN A 167 -7.82 9.88 -17.89
C ASN A 167 -7.07 8.59 -18.22
N GLY A 168 -7.26 7.58 -17.38
CA GLY A 168 -6.78 6.22 -17.58
C GLY A 168 -7.90 5.23 -17.82
N GLN A 169 -7.52 3.98 -18.10
CA GLN A 169 -8.43 2.84 -18.05
C GLN A 169 -7.82 1.72 -17.25
N VAL A 170 -8.64 0.97 -16.51
CA VAL A 170 -8.20 -0.24 -15.83
C VAL A 170 -9.21 -1.36 -16.03
N GLN A 171 -8.70 -2.55 -16.34
CA GLN A 171 -9.45 -3.79 -16.44
C GLN A 171 -9.13 -4.65 -15.22
N PHE A 172 -10.16 -5.07 -14.50
CA PHE A 172 -9.98 -6.10 -13.48
C PHE A 172 -10.01 -7.48 -14.11
N GLN A 173 -9.12 -8.34 -13.65
CA GLN A 173 -9.07 -9.74 -14.04
C GLN A 173 -9.15 -10.62 -12.81
N PHE A 174 -9.86 -11.73 -12.96
CA PHE A 174 -10.07 -12.72 -11.94
C PHE A 174 -9.62 -14.09 -12.42
N ARG A 175 -8.98 -14.83 -11.52
CA ARG A 175 -8.59 -16.22 -11.68
C ARG A 175 -9.14 -17.01 -10.49
N GLY A 176 -10.15 -17.84 -10.73
CA GLY A 176 -10.75 -18.69 -9.69
C GLY A 176 -9.72 -19.62 -9.03
N ALA A 177 -9.99 -20.03 -7.79
CA ALA A 177 -9.16 -20.99 -7.07
C ALA A 177 -8.95 -22.28 -7.89
N GLY A 178 -7.70 -22.72 -8.03
CA GLY A 178 -7.34 -23.91 -8.83
C GLY A 178 -7.29 -23.69 -10.35
N SER A 179 -7.76 -22.57 -10.87
CA SER A 179 -7.65 -22.23 -12.30
C SER A 179 -6.30 -21.58 -12.62
N ARG A 180 -5.84 -21.75 -13.88
CA ARG A 180 -4.70 -21.01 -14.45
C ARG A 180 -5.13 -19.88 -15.39
N GLN A 181 -6.41 -19.82 -15.74
CA GLN A 181 -6.94 -18.87 -16.72
C GLN A 181 -7.40 -17.58 -16.03
N TRP A 182 -6.97 -16.44 -16.59
CA TRP A 182 -7.47 -15.12 -16.22
C TRP A 182 -8.68 -14.77 -17.07
N ASN A 183 -9.75 -14.36 -16.42
CA ASN A 183 -10.94 -13.84 -17.08
C ASN A 183 -11.11 -12.37 -16.73
N ASN A 184 -11.62 -11.58 -17.68
CA ASN A 184 -12.01 -10.20 -17.39
C ASN A 184 -13.22 -10.21 -16.45
N ALA A 185 -13.11 -9.47 -15.34
CA ALA A 185 -14.20 -9.26 -14.41
C ALA A 185 -14.92 -7.96 -14.78
N GLY A 186 -15.93 -8.08 -15.64
CA GLY A 186 -16.61 -6.93 -16.26
C GLY A 186 -15.78 -6.25 -17.36
N GLY A 187 -16.25 -5.11 -17.83
CA GLY A 187 -15.53 -4.28 -18.82
C GLY A 187 -14.47 -3.37 -18.18
N PRO A 188 -13.63 -2.71 -19.01
CA PRO A 188 -12.66 -1.74 -18.51
C PRO A 188 -13.39 -0.53 -17.91
N MET A 189 -12.89 -0.03 -16.77
CA MET A 189 -13.37 1.20 -16.15
C MET A 189 -12.48 2.38 -16.53
N THR A 190 -13.08 3.56 -16.66
CA THR A 190 -12.34 4.81 -16.81
C THR A 190 -11.89 5.32 -15.44
N VAL A 191 -10.63 5.74 -15.35
CA VAL A 191 -10.02 6.33 -14.15
C VAL A 191 -9.86 7.84 -14.39
N PRO A 192 -10.53 8.72 -13.63
CA PRO A 192 -10.47 10.16 -13.85
C PRO A 192 -9.08 10.75 -13.62
N GLY A 193 -8.64 11.67 -14.48
CA GLY A 193 -7.29 12.23 -14.43
C GLY A 193 -6.92 13.21 -13.29
N PRO A 194 -7.84 14.01 -12.69
CA PRO A 194 -7.46 14.98 -11.64
C PRO A 194 -6.76 14.34 -10.44
N ALA A 195 -7.15 13.10 -10.11
CA ALA A 195 -6.45 12.23 -9.21
C ALA A 195 -6.72 10.79 -9.70
N PRO A 196 -5.74 10.09 -10.31
CA PRO A 196 -5.99 8.86 -11.06
C PRO A 196 -6.20 7.64 -10.14
N PHE A 197 -7.09 7.78 -9.16
CA PHE A 197 -7.56 6.72 -8.27
C PHE A 197 -8.74 6.00 -8.89
N TYR A 198 -8.79 4.69 -8.68
CA TYR A 198 -9.99 3.89 -8.88
C TYR A 198 -10.45 3.36 -7.54
N ASP A 199 -11.75 3.44 -7.32
CA ASP A 199 -12.41 3.04 -6.09
C ASP A 199 -13.82 2.59 -6.44
N LEU A 200 -14.05 1.29 -6.40
CA LEU A 200 -15.30 0.69 -6.84
C LEU A 200 -15.63 -0.58 -6.08
N ARG A 201 -16.92 -0.91 -6.08
CA ARG A 201 -17.40 -2.21 -5.62
C ARG A 201 -17.33 -3.21 -6.78
N LEU A 202 -16.74 -4.36 -6.50
CA LEU A 202 -16.75 -5.54 -7.36
C LEU A 202 -17.52 -6.65 -6.66
N HIS A 203 -18.13 -7.53 -7.45
CA HIS A 203 -18.77 -8.73 -6.94
C HIS A 203 -17.87 -9.94 -7.23
N ALA A 204 -17.43 -10.63 -6.18
CA ALA A 204 -16.67 -11.87 -6.28
C ALA A 204 -17.61 -13.06 -6.09
N SER A 205 -17.96 -13.73 -7.19
CA SER A 205 -18.85 -14.90 -7.17
C SER A 205 -18.17 -16.19 -6.68
N ALA A 206 -16.83 -16.19 -6.56
CA ALA A 206 -16.07 -17.32 -6.05
C ALA A 206 -14.74 -16.86 -5.43
N PRO A 207 -14.14 -17.68 -4.53
CA PRO A 207 -12.76 -17.48 -4.08
C PRO A 207 -11.76 -17.55 -5.24
N GLY A 208 -10.72 -16.73 -5.17
CA GLY A 208 -9.68 -16.72 -6.19
C GLY A 208 -8.72 -15.55 -6.07
N VAL A 209 -8.08 -15.21 -7.18
CA VAL A 209 -7.05 -14.18 -7.25
C VAL A 209 -7.48 -13.09 -8.22
N TRP A 210 -7.30 -11.85 -7.81
CA TRP A 210 -7.60 -10.66 -8.57
C TRP A 210 -6.33 -9.92 -8.95
N ARG A 211 -6.36 -9.24 -10.09
CA ARG A 211 -5.38 -8.25 -10.50
C ARG A 211 -6.06 -7.15 -11.32
N ALA A 212 -5.42 -5.99 -11.36
CA ALA A 212 -5.77 -4.88 -12.23
C ALA A 212 -4.74 -4.79 -13.36
N VAL A 213 -5.22 -4.50 -14.57
CA VAL A 213 -4.40 -4.35 -15.77
C VAL A 213 -4.77 -3.04 -16.45
N THR A 214 -3.77 -2.25 -16.84
CA THR A 214 -3.96 -1.11 -17.74
C THR A 214 -3.11 -1.30 -19.00
N TYR A 215 -3.51 -0.62 -20.07
CA TYR A 215 -2.76 -0.56 -21.32
C TYR A 215 -2.29 0.87 -21.51
N SER A 216 -1.02 1.13 -21.17
CA SER A 216 -0.32 2.36 -21.52
C SER A 216 0.29 2.18 -22.92
N PRO A 217 0.52 3.23 -23.73
CA PRO A 217 1.05 3.08 -25.09
C PRO A 217 2.36 2.26 -25.10
N GLY A 218 2.26 0.99 -25.55
CA GLY A 218 3.40 0.10 -25.78
C GLY A 218 3.53 -1.10 -24.84
N PHE A 219 2.90 -1.15 -23.66
CA PHE A 219 2.96 -2.33 -22.78
C PHE A 219 1.85 -2.37 -21.71
N PRO A 220 1.42 -3.57 -21.28
CA PRO A 220 0.51 -3.69 -20.14
C PRO A 220 1.25 -3.38 -18.83
N VAL A 221 0.62 -2.59 -17.96
CA VAL A 221 1.00 -2.50 -16.54
C VAL A 221 0.04 -3.38 -15.77
N VAL A 222 0.59 -4.31 -14.99
CA VAL A 222 -0.17 -5.29 -14.21
C VAL A 222 0.10 -5.03 -12.74
N SER A 223 -0.95 -4.88 -11.95
CA SER A 223 -0.82 -4.73 -10.49
C SER A 223 -0.28 -6.01 -9.84
N ARG A 224 -0.01 -5.93 -8.54
CA ARG A 224 0.12 -7.14 -7.71
C ARG A 224 -1.14 -8.02 -7.79
N GLU A 225 -0.97 -9.30 -7.48
CA GLU A 225 -2.06 -10.23 -7.27
C GLU A 225 -2.61 -10.11 -5.83
N ILE A 226 -3.92 -10.26 -5.68
CA ILE A 226 -4.62 -10.29 -4.38
C ILE A 226 -5.54 -11.49 -4.32
N SER A 227 -5.35 -12.34 -3.32
CA SER A 227 -6.26 -13.44 -3.03
C SER A 227 -7.47 -12.93 -2.27
N VAL A 228 -8.66 -13.25 -2.76
CA VAL A 228 -9.94 -13.05 -2.08
C VAL A 228 -10.49 -14.44 -1.77
N SER A 229 -10.75 -14.70 -0.49
CA SER A 229 -11.31 -15.96 0.00
C SER A 229 -12.47 -15.70 0.95
N PHE A 230 -13.45 -16.60 0.96
CA PHE A 230 -14.59 -16.61 1.85
C PHE A 230 -15.25 -17.99 1.83
#